data_AF-A0A3B9EHD7-F1
#
_entry.id   AF-A0A3B9EHD7-F1
#
_cell.length_a   1.000
_cell.length_b   1.000
_cell.length_c   1.000
_cell.angle_alpha   90.00
_cell.angle_beta   90.00
_cell.angle_gamma   90.00
#
_symmetry.space_group_name_H-M   'P 1'
#
loop_
_entity.id
_entity.type
_entity.pdbx_description
1 polymer ?
#
loop_
_entity_poly.entity_id
_entity_poly.type
_entity_poly.pdbx_seq_one_letter_code
_entity_poly.pdbx_strand_id
1 'polypeptide(L)'
;MKRPALFGAPTRAELKRAALLSLITTALCLIWPLGALAQEAAQTGSAINIDLGTGAGLTQRVVQLVGLMTVLSLAPSIVIMTTSFVRIVVVLSLLRTALGMQQSPPNAVLVSLALFLSAVVMAPPWQDAYDS
;
A
#
# COMPACT_ATOMS: atom_id res chain seq x y z
N MET A 1 27.29 -3.15 -55.21
CA MET A 1 26.63 -2.64 -53.98
C MET A 1 25.13 -2.46 -54.23
N LYS A 2 24.27 -3.35 -53.72
CA LYS A 2 22.81 -3.15 -53.67
C LYS A 2 22.34 -3.55 -52.27
N ARG A 3 21.81 -2.58 -51.52
CA ARG A 3 21.28 -2.76 -50.15
C ARG A 3 19.96 -3.56 -50.25
N PRO A 4 19.74 -4.64 -49.47
CA PRO A 4 18.44 -5.30 -49.43
C PRO A 4 17.43 -4.40 -48.72
N ALA A 5 16.27 -4.21 -49.37
CA ALA A 5 15.17 -3.38 -48.91
C ALA A 5 14.57 -3.95 -47.60
N LEU A 6 14.75 -3.23 -46.51
CA LEU A 6 14.38 -3.61 -45.15
C LEU A 6 12.99 -3.10 -44.73
N PHE A 7 12.06 -2.93 -45.68
CA PHE A 7 10.68 -2.53 -45.38
C PHE A 7 9.73 -3.11 -46.43
N GLY A 8 9.35 -4.38 -46.25
CA GLY A 8 8.18 -4.93 -46.91
C GLY A 8 6.93 -4.31 -46.27
N ALA A 9 6.05 -3.71 -47.08
CA ALA A 9 4.81 -3.14 -46.58
C ALA A 9 4.00 -4.23 -45.83
N PRO A 10 3.61 -4.02 -44.57
CA PRO A 10 2.82 -4.99 -43.83
C PRO A 10 1.48 -5.17 -44.55
N THR A 11 1.11 -6.42 -44.83
CA THR A 11 -0.17 -6.74 -45.47
C THR A 11 -1.33 -6.30 -44.56
N ARG A 12 -2.47 -5.90 -45.15
CA ARG A 12 -3.63 -5.34 -44.41
C ARG A 12 -4.13 -6.27 -43.29
N ALA A 13 -3.86 -7.57 -43.37
CA ALA A 13 -4.18 -8.56 -42.34
C ALA A 13 -3.28 -8.45 -41.09
N GLU A 14 -1.99 -8.18 -41.27
CA GLU A 14 -1.00 -8.00 -40.19
C GLU A 14 -1.29 -6.70 -39.42
N LEU A 15 -1.70 -5.64 -40.12
CA LEU A 15 -2.06 -4.36 -39.50
C LEU A 15 -3.31 -4.50 -38.62
N LYS A 16 -4.31 -5.29 -39.06
CA LYS A 16 -5.49 -5.60 -38.25
C LYS A 16 -5.13 -6.41 -37.00
N ARG A 17 -4.22 -7.39 -37.11
CA ARG A 17 -3.74 -8.18 -35.97
C ARG A 17 -2.94 -7.34 -34.98
N ALA A 18 -2.06 -6.46 -35.47
CA ALA A 18 -1.28 -5.55 -34.64
C ALA A 18 -2.16 -4.53 -33.90
N ALA A 19 -3.19 -3.98 -34.56
CA ALA A 19 -4.17 -3.10 -33.94
C ALA A 19 -5.02 -3.82 -32.88
N LEU A 20 -5.37 -5.09 -33.13
CA LEU A 20 -6.13 -5.91 -32.18
C LEU A 20 -5.27 -6.25 -30.95
N LEU A 21 -3.97 -6.54 -31.15
CA LEU A 21 -3.01 -6.79 -30.06
C LEU A 21 -2.71 -5.53 -29.23
N SER A 22 -2.61 -4.34 -29.85
CA SER A 22 -2.43 -3.09 -29.10
C SER A 22 -3.69 -2.69 -28.33
N LEU A 23 -4.88 -2.97 -28.87
CA LEU A 23 -6.16 -2.72 -28.21
C LEU A 23 -6.35 -3.66 -27.01
N ILE A 24 -5.98 -4.94 -27.14
CA ILE A 24 -5.95 -5.89 -26.01
C ILE A 24 -4.96 -5.42 -24.93
N THR A 25 -3.77 -4.98 -25.32
CA THR A 25 -2.75 -4.50 -24.36
C THR A 25 -3.22 -3.23 -23.63
N THR A 26 -3.88 -2.32 -24.34
CA THR A 26 -4.45 -1.09 -23.75
C THR A 26 -5.63 -1.41 -22.83
N ALA A 27 -6.49 -2.36 -23.20
CA ALA A 27 -7.58 -2.83 -22.35
C ALA A 27 -7.06 -3.52 -21.08
N LEU A 28 -6.02 -4.35 -21.18
CA LEU A 28 -5.39 -4.99 -20.03
C LEU A 28 -4.78 -3.96 -19.05
N CYS A 29 -4.17 -2.89 -19.58
CA CYS A 29 -3.60 -1.80 -18.79
C CYS A 29 -4.68 -0.95 -18.08
N LEU A 30 -5.88 -0.82 -18.67
CA LEU A 30 -7.02 -0.14 -18.05
C LEU A 30 -7.77 -1.01 -17.02
N ILE A 31 -7.58 -2.32 -17.03
CA ILE A 31 -8.21 -3.26 -16.08
C ILE A 31 -7.34 -3.44 -14.82
N TRP A 32 -6.01 -3.33 -14.95
CA TRP A 32 -5.07 -3.40 -13.82
C TRP A 32 -5.35 -2.43 -12.64
N PRO A 33 -5.86 -1.20 -12.86
CA PRO A 33 -6.20 -0.29 -11.77
C PRO A 33 -7.31 -0.80 -10.87
N LEU A 34 -8.16 -1.75 -11.30
CA LEU A 34 -9.22 -2.31 -10.44
C LEU A 34 -8.66 -3.14 -9.26
N GLY A 35 -7.41 -3.62 -9.33
CA GLY A 35 -6.74 -4.26 -8.20
C GLY A 35 -6.17 -3.30 -7.15
N ALA A 36 -6.04 -2.00 -7.47
CA ALA A 36 -5.51 -0.98 -6.56
C ALA A 36 -6.53 -0.54 -5.48
N LEU A 37 -7.76 -1.03 -5.56
CA LEU A 37 -8.88 -0.73 -4.66
C LEU A 37 -8.76 -1.50 -3.33
N ALA A 38 -7.75 -2.36 -3.17
CA ALA A 38 -7.50 -3.09 -1.93
C ALA A 38 -6.90 -2.20 -0.81
N GLN A 39 -6.41 -1.00 -1.12
CA GLN A 39 -5.85 -0.09 -0.10
C GLN A 39 -6.93 0.67 0.70
N GLU A 40 -8.20 0.59 0.30
CA GLU A 40 -9.32 1.14 1.07
C GLU A 40 -9.79 0.22 2.21
N ALA A 41 -9.35 -1.04 2.26
CA ALA A 41 -9.78 -2.00 3.28
C ALA A 41 -9.25 -1.71 4.70
N ALA A 42 -8.27 -0.82 4.87
CA ALA A 42 -7.79 -0.41 6.19
C ALA A 42 -8.62 0.72 6.82
N GLN A 43 -9.63 1.26 6.12
CA GLN A 43 -10.50 2.32 6.64
C GLN A 43 -11.78 1.81 7.31
N THR A 44 -11.92 0.50 7.58
CA THR A 44 -12.98 0.00 8.47
C THR A 44 -12.61 0.28 9.94
N GLY A 45 -12.36 1.55 10.26
CA GLY A 45 -12.50 2.06 11.61
C GLY A 45 -13.99 2.08 11.93
N SER A 46 -14.35 1.36 12.99
CA SER A 46 -15.69 1.26 13.57
C SER A 46 -16.51 2.53 13.39
N ALA A 47 -17.76 2.40 12.90
CA ALA A 47 -18.70 3.52 12.80
C ALA A 47 -18.91 4.14 14.18
N ILE A 48 -18.19 5.23 14.47
CA ILE A 48 -18.40 6.05 15.66
C ILE A 48 -19.71 6.80 15.40
N ASN A 49 -20.80 6.35 16.01
CA ASN A 49 -22.08 7.05 15.99
C ASN A 49 -21.92 8.34 16.81
N ILE A 50 -21.85 9.48 16.12
CA ILE A 50 -21.71 10.78 16.77
C ILE A 50 -23.05 11.49 16.66
N ASP A 51 -23.71 11.67 17.81
CA ASP A 51 -24.92 12.48 17.91
C ASP A 51 -24.56 13.98 17.79
N LEU A 52 -25.09 14.63 16.74
CA LEU A 52 -24.73 15.98 16.31
C LEU A 52 -25.77 17.04 16.76
N GLY A 53 -26.28 16.95 17.99
CA GLY A 53 -27.33 17.83 18.54
C GLY A 53 -27.31 19.30 18.07
N THR A 54 -28.50 19.89 17.86
CA THR A 54 -28.70 21.19 17.21
C THR A 54 -28.21 22.39 18.04
N GLY A 55 -27.33 23.23 17.47
CA GLY A 55 -26.94 24.56 18.01
C GLY A 55 -25.45 24.75 18.31
N ALA A 56 -25.10 25.64 19.26
CA ALA A 56 -23.72 26.01 19.63
C ALA A 56 -22.82 24.84 20.07
N GLY A 57 -23.40 23.68 20.42
CA GLY A 57 -22.68 22.43 20.66
C GLY A 57 -22.04 21.81 19.42
N LEU A 58 -22.54 22.12 18.21
CA LEU A 58 -21.99 21.60 16.94
C LEU A 58 -20.55 22.04 16.72
N THR A 59 -20.21 23.32 16.93
CA THR A 59 -18.83 23.79 16.73
C THR A 59 -17.85 23.12 17.69
N GLN A 60 -18.24 22.95 18.97
CA GLN A 60 -17.42 22.24 19.95
C GLN A 60 -17.26 20.75 19.61
N ARG A 61 -18.34 20.09 19.16
CA ARG A 61 -18.32 18.69 18.71
C ARG A 61 -17.46 18.51 17.46
N VAL A 62 -17.56 19.42 16.48
CA VAL A 62 -16.76 19.40 15.25
C VAL A 62 -15.28 19.55 15.59
N VAL A 63 -14.91 20.49 16.45
CA VAL A 63 -13.51 20.65 16.90
C VAL A 63 -13.02 19.38 17.62
N GLN A 64 -13.84 18.79 18.50
CA GLN A 64 -13.52 17.53 19.17
C GLN A 64 -13.34 16.37 18.17
N LEU A 65 -14.21 16.27 17.16
CA LEU A 65 -14.11 15.25 16.12
C LEU A 65 -12.86 15.42 15.27
N VAL A 66 -12.55 16.64 14.85
CA VAL A 66 -11.32 16.94 14.10
C VAL A 66 -10.09 16.57 14.94
N GLY A 67 -10.10 16.88 16.24
CA GLY A 67 -9.03 16.48 17.16
C GLY A 67 -8.90 14.96 17.27
N LEU A 68 -10.02 14.24 17.46
CA LEU A 68 -10.03 12.78 17.58
C LEU A 68 -9.55 12.10 16.29
N MET A 69 -10.04 12.53 15.13
CA MET A 69 -9.60 12.02 13.83
C MET A 69 -8.11 12.25 13.59
N THR A 70 -7.59 13.41 14.01
CA THR A 70 -6.16 13.73 13.90
C THR A 70 -5.32 12.77 14.75
N VAL A 71 -5.71 12.55 16.01
CA VAL A 71 -5.00 11.61 16.89
C VAL A 71 -5.09 10.17 16.36
N LEU A 72 -6.27 9.73 15.90
CA LEU A 72 -6.47 8.37 15.40
C LEU A 72 -5.69 8.08 14.11
N SER A 73 -5.48 9.10 13.27
CA SER A 73 -4.67 8.99 12.05
C SER A 73 -3.16 8.92 12.34
N LEU A 74 -2.67 9.65 13.36
CA LEU A 74 -1.26 9.61 13.76
C LEU A 74 -0.92 8.42 14.67
N ALA A 75 -1.88 7.91 15.44
CA ALA A 75 -1.68 6.79 16.36
C ALA A 75 -0.97 5.57 15.72
N PRO A 76 -1.39 5.03 14.55
CA PRO A 76 -0.75 3.86 13.98
C PRO A 76 0.71 4.11 13.56
N SER A 77 1.03 5.31 13.06
CA SER A 77 2.40 5.61 12.62
C SER A 77 3.36 5.74 13.81
N ILE A 78 2.90 6.35 14.91
CA ILE A 78 3.69 6.50 16.14
C ILE A 78 4.01 5.13 16.72
N VAL A 79 3.02 4.24 16.85
CA VAL A 79 3.22 2.86 17.37
C VAL A 79 4.26 2.11 16.54
N ILE A 80 4.22 2.25 15.21
CA ILE A 80 5.19 1.63 14.33
C ILE A 80 6.61 2.20 14.56
N MET A 81 6.76 3.50 14.80
CA MET A 81 8.07 4.14 15.07
C MET A 81 8.64 3.81 16.44
N THR A 82 7.79 3.61 17.46
CA THR A 82 8.23 3.30 18.83
C THR A 82 8.50 1.81 19.07
N THR A 83 8.15 0.93 18.13
CA THR A 83 8.33 -0.52 18.24
C THR A 83 9.56 -1.03 17.49
N SER A 84 9.88 -2.32 17.62
CA SER A 84 10.97 -2.98 16.90
C SER A 84 10.77 -3.06 15.38
N PHE A 85 9.59 -2.68 14.86
CA PHE A 85 9.25 -2.78 13.43
C PHE A 85 10.27 -2.09 12.52
N VAL A 86 10.65 -0.84 12.84
CA VAL A 86 11.58 -0.05 12.00
C VAL A 86 12.94 -0.75 11.90
N ARG A 87 13.43 -1.34 12.98
CA ARG A 87 14.72 -2.05 12.97
C ARG A 87 14.64 -3.32 12.12
N ILE A 88 13.58 -4.10 12.28
CA ILE A 88 13.40 -5.35 11.54
C ILE A 88 13.26 -5.09 10.04
N VAL A 89 12.41 -4.12 9.63
CA VAL A 89 12.20 -3.83 8.20
C VAL A 89 13.46 -3.27 7.52
N VAL A 90 14.25 -2.46 8.24
CA VAL A 90 15.53 -1.95 7.71
C VAL A 90 16.53 -3.09 7.51
N VAL A 91 16.68 -3.98 8.48
CA VAL A 91 17.60 -5.13 8.36
C VAL A 91 17.16 -6.03 7.18
N LEU A 92 15.87 -6.35 7.08
CA LEU A 92 15.35 -7.16 5.97
C LEU A 92 15.52 -6.46 4.60
N SER A 93 15.36 -5.14 4.54
CA SER A 93 15.58 -4.35 3.32
C SER A 93 17.05 -4.34 2.90
N LEU A 94 17.97 -4.21 3.85
CA LEU A 94 19.41 -4.29 3.59
C LEU A 94 19.81 -5.70 3.13
N LEU A 95 19.23 -6.74 3.73
CA LEU A 95 19.42 -8.14 3.29
C LEU A 95 18.96 -8.32 1.83
N ARG A 96 17.82 -7.75 1.44
CA ARG A 96 17.36 -7.78 0.04
C ARG A 96 18.39 -7.17 -0.89
N THR A 97 18.89 -5.97 -0.58
CA THR A 97 19.91 -5.30 -1.40
C THR A 97 21.21 -6.10 -1.48
N ALA A 98 21.62 -6.73 -0.37
CA ALA A 98 22.83 -7.55 -0.31
C ALA A 98 22.74 -8.82 -1.18
N LEU A 99 21.54 -9.37 -1.40
CA LEU A 99 21.33 -10.53 -2.28
C LEU A 99 21.35 -10.19 -3.78
N GLY A 100 21.48 -8.91 -4.16
CA GLY A 100 21.55 -8.48 -5.57
C GLY A 100 20.24 -8.68 -6.35
N MET A 101 19.15 -9.04 -5.68
CA MET A 101 17.84 -9.26 -6.30
C MET A 101 17.00 -7.97 -6.26
N GLN A 102 16.58 -7.47 -7.43
CA GLN A 102 15.91 -6.15 -7.52
C GLN A 102 14.40 -6.17 -7.26
N GLN A 103 13.73 -7.32 -7.42
CA GLN A 103 12.26 -7.39 -7.28
C GLN A 103 11.75 -8.53 -6.38
N SER A 104 12.59 -9.50 -6.08
CA SER A 104 12.32 -10.54 -5.08
C SER A 104 13.08 -10.20 -3.80
N PRO A 105 12.45 -10.19 -2.60
CA PRO A 105 11.01 -10.20 -2.27
C PRO A 105 10.35 -8.81 -2.39
N PRO A 106 9.04 -8.73 -2.71
CA PRO A 106 8.32 -7.46 -2.88
C PRO A 106 8.16 -6.71 -1.54
N ASN A 107 8.03 -5.38 -1.59
CA ASN A 107 7.94 -4.53 -0.39
C ASN A 107 6.80 -4.95 0.55
N ALA A 108 5.65 -5.37 0.01
CA ALA A 108 4.52 -5.82 0.81
C ALA A 108 4.84 -7.06 1.67
N VAL A 109 5.66 -7.98 1.15
CA VAL A 109 6.09 -9.19 1.88
C VAL A 109 7.08 -8.83 2.98
N LEU A 110 8.00 -7.89 2.72
CA LEU A 110 8.93 -7.43 3.76
C LEU A 110 8.19 -6.75 4.92
N VAL A 111 7.18 -5.93 4.60
CA VAL A 111 6.36 -5.25 5.61
C VAL A 111 5.51 -6.25 6.41
N SER A 112 4.87 -7.23 5.75
CA SER A 112 4.07 -8.23 6.47
C SER A 112 4.92 -9.12 7.37
N LEU A 113 6.10 -9.55 6.91
CA LEU A 113 7.05 -10.31 7.70
C LEU A 113 7.56 -9.49 8.89
N ALA A 114 7.88 -8.22 8.68
CA ALA A 114 8.32 -7.31 9.73
C ALA A 114 7.23 -7.07 10.79
N LEU A 115 5.95 -6.90 10.40
CA LEU A 115 4.84 -6.76 11.34
C LEU A 115 4.63 -8.02 12.18
N PHE A 116 4.67 -9.19 11.54
CA PHE A 116 4.51 -10.46 12.25
C PHE A 116 5.63 -10.70 13.27
N LEU A 117 6.88 -10.53 12.86
CA LEU A 117 8.03 -10.67 13.76
C LEU A 117 8.01 -9.63 14.87
N SER A 118 7.55 -8.40 14.59
CA SER A 118 7.40 -7.37 15.61
C SER A 118 6.38 -7.76 16.67
N ALA A 119 5.21 -8.28 16.28
CA ALA A 119 4.19 -8.72 17.23
C ALA A 119 4.71 -9.82 18.17
N VAL A 120 5.51 -10.76 17.65
CA VAL A 120 6.14 -11.82 18.46
C VAL A 120 7.19 -11.26 19.41
N VAL A 121 8.06 -10.37 18.93
CA VAL A 121 9.15 -9.78 19.73
C VAL A 121 8.63 -8.80 20.78
N MET A 122 7.53 -8.09 20.51
CA MET A 122 6.95 -7.08 21.40
C MET A 122 5.95 -7.64 22.42
N ALA A 123 5.63 -8.94 22.36
CA ALA A 123 4.73 -9.57 23.32
C ALA A 123 5.13 -9.37 24.80
N PRO A 124 6.40 -9.52 25.23
CA PRO A 124 6.79 -9.28 26.63
C PRO A 124 6.72 -7.80 27.05
N PRO A 125 7.29 -6.83 26.31
CA PRO A 125 7.17 -5.41 26.67
C PRO A 125 5.73 -4.92 26.83
N TRP A 126 4.79 -5.47 26.06
CA TRP A 126 3.37 -5.16 26.21
C TRP A 126 2.74 -5.78 27.47
N GLN A 127 3.19 -6.96 27.89
CA GLN A 127 2.78 -7.57 29.16
C GLN A 127 3.34 -6.76 30.34
N ASP A 128 4.64 -6.46 30.31
CA ASP A 128 5.30 -5.68 31.36
C ASP A 128 4.65 -4.30 31.55
N ALA A 129 4.24 -3.64 30.46
CA ALA A 129 3.57 -2.34 30.50
C ALA A 129 2.10 -2.41 30.96
N TYR A 130 1.46 -3.57 30.90
CA TYR A 130 0.08 -3.77 31.38
C TYR A 130 0.04 -4.23 32.83
N ASP A 131 1.03 -5.02 33.25
CA ASP A 131 1.17 -5.55 34.60
C ASP A 131 1.78 -4.52 35.58
N SER A 132 2.37 -3.45 35.06
CA SER A 132 2.85 -2.27 35.82
C SER A 132 1.75 -1.24 36.07
#